data_AF-A0A1V0FZ36-F1
#
_entry.id   AF-A0A1V0FZ36-F1
#
_cell.length_a   1.000
_cell.length_b   1.000
_cell.length_c   1.000
_cell.angle_alpha   90.00
_cell.angle_beta   90.00
_cell.angle_gamma   90.00
#
_symmetry.space_group_name_H-M   'P 1'
#
loop_
_entity.id
_entity.type
_entity.pdbx_description
1 polymer ?
#
loop_
_entity_poly.entity_id
_entity_poly.type
_entity_poly.pdbx_seq_one_letter_code
_entity_poly.pdbx_strand_id
1 'polypeptide(L)'
;LVLCSAWAAAKKASTAKLPALPTTTAFDEIQQFNISLVTEEWKLLIDGTPDKKGWDAIKATVKQKASEVYWSKEWPGWEAARKATADQAEQWRKNNPRGFTNGHITELMGLINATATAAAALAAQLSEPITTGGTLIETQIQELGKQAMCGASGNNVYTGAFCKDTTGTSDNTKSVTCAKANNGKSIGLDIVCMCTGKGADHCASGASGYAAGQGSIQGGAIKVFTDQCTKAAEKSDLPTTINEAVTAARAAITWDNGGGAGDLRIIGKAAGNSFEAASDWCIDYSDYYEKGKGFDQIPWVKHLLEIAKLYKEYTKHLAKKTVIKSQLEALRDRVRIEYTRARPEKKLLPTQAQGKTTPTAESSSKENVCDKHHARKDNCTKEQCNYDANVSDVIKCRSKEGSETPATETGDGAAGVATTDK
;
A
#
# COMPACT_ATOMS: atom_id res chain seq x y z
N LEU A 1 -23.80 -27.67 -20.09
CA LEU A 1 -24.62 -26.46 -20.31
C LEU A 1 -23.74 -25.23 -20.25
N VAL A 2 -23.93 -24.23 -21.12
CA VAL A 2 -23.15 -22.97 -21.09
C VAL A 2 -23.25 -22.25 -19.75
N LEU A 3 -24.44 -22.28 -19.13
CA LEU A 3 -24.69 -21.70 -17.81
C LEU A 3 -23.96 -22.43 -16.68
N CYS A 4 -23.53 -23.67 -16.87
CA CYS A 4 -22.68 -24.35 -15.89
C CYS A 4 -21.30 -23.69 -15.77
N SER A 5 -20.74 -23.16 -16.86
CA SER A 5 -19.49 -22.41 -16.80
C SER A 5 -19.68 -21.09 -16.04
N ALA A 6 -20.78 -20.39 -16.27
CA ALA A 6 -21.15 -19.19 -15.52
C ALA A 6 -21.36 -19.50 -14.03
N TRP A 7 -22.07 -20.59 -13.71
CA TRP A 7 -22.27 -21.05 -12.35
C TRP A 7 -20.96 -21.36 -11.65
N ALA A 8 -20.04 -22.08 -12.31
CA ALA A 8 -18.73 -22.38 -11.77
C ALA A 8 -17.90 -21.12 -11.50
N ALA A 9 -17.93 -20.14 -12.42
CA ALA A 9 -17.28 -18.84 -12.22
C ALA A 9 -17.84 -18.08 -11.00
N ALA A 10 -19.17 -18.00 -10.90
CA ALA A 10 -19.84 -17.33 -9.79
C ALA A 10 -19.60 -18.02 -8.44
N LYS A 11 -19.62 -19.36 -8.42
CA LYS A 11 -19.29 -20.18 -7.23
C LYS A 11 -17.83 -20.03 -6.79
N LYS A 12 -16.91 -19.90 -7.74
CA LYS A 12 -15.51 -19.60 -7.45
C LYS A 12 -15.36 -18.19 -6.86
N ALA A 13 -16.07 -17.21 -7.40
CA ALA A 13 -16.08 -15.85 -6.87
C ALA A 13 -16.66 -15.78 -5.45
N SER A 14 -17.78 -16.49 -5.18
CA SER A 14 -18.50 -16.43 -3.90
C SER A 14 -17.69 -16.90 -2.68
N THR A 15 -16.62 -17.65 -2.93
CA THR A 15 -15.68 -18.18 -1.93
C THR A 15 -14.24 -17.77 -2.20
N ALA A 16 -14.02 -16.79 -3.08
CA ALA A 16 -12.69 -16.37 -3.50
C ALA A 16 -11.88 -15.85 -2.30
N LYS A 17 -10.63 -16.28 -2.22
CA LYS A 17 -9.61 -15.68 -1.36
C LYS A 17 -8.60 -14.97 -2.24
N LEU A 18 -8.41 -13.68 -2.03
CA LEU A 18 -7.46 -12.90 -2.81
C LEU A 18 -6.03 -13.10 -2.27
N PRO A 19 -4.99 -12.91 -3.10
CA PRO A 19 -3.61 -13.03 -2.64
C PRO A 19 -3.32 -12.09 -1.46
N ALA A 20 -2.72 -12.58 -0.38
CA ALA A 20 -2.44 -11.78 0.80
C ALA A 20 -1.54 -10.56 0.50
N LEU A 21 -1.66 -9.52 1.33
CA LEU A 21 -0.79 -8.36 1.24
C LEU A 21 0.68 -8.76 1.48
N PRO A 22 1.65 -8.16 0.77
CA PRO A 22 3.05 -8.41 1.01
C PRO A 22 3.46 -7.95 2.42
N THR A 23 4.24 -8.77 3.10
CA THR A 23 4.77 -8.49 4.44
C THR A 23 6.30 -8.33 4.41
N THR A 24 6.83 -7.62 5.41
CA THR A 24 8.27 -7.44 5.64
C THR A 24 8.53 -7.05 7.10
N THR A 25 9.71 -7.39 7.62
CA THR A 25 10.21 -7.00 8.95
C THR A 25 11.02 -5.70 8.90
N ALA A 26 11.18 -5.09 7.72
CA ALA A 26 12.09 -3.98 7.51
C ALA A 26 11.84 -2.76 8.41
N PHE A 27 10.57 -2.41 8.65
CA PHE A 27 10.24 -1.31 9.57
C PHE A 27 10.66 -1.63 11.01
N ASP A 28 10.40 -2.85 11.49
CA ASP A 28 10.78 -3.28 12.83
C ASP A 28 12.29 -3.28 13.00
N GLU A 29 13.04 -3.72 11.98
CA GLU A 29 14.50 -3.68 11.96
C GLU A 29 15.04 -2.23 12.01
N ILE A 30 14.42 -1.29 11.27
CA ILE A 30 14.77 0.14 11.36
C ILE A 30 14.53 0.67 12.78
N GLN A 31 13.41 0.30 13.41
CA GLN A 31 13.13 0.68 14.80
C GLN A 31 14.15 0.09 15.78
N GLN A 32 14.63 -1.14 15.55
CA GLN A 32 15.70 -1.73 16.37
C GLN A 32 17.01 -0.95 16.25
N PHE A 33 17.40 -0.54 15.03
CA PHE A 33 18.58 0.33 14.87
C PHE A 33 18.37 1.67 15.58
N ASN A 34 17.20 2.29 15.42
CA ASN A 34 16.87 3.56 16.06
C ASN A 34 16.99 3.46 17.59
N ILE A 35 16.32 2.47 18.20
CA ILE A 35 16.31 2.30 19.65
C ILE A 35 17.66 1.88 20.22
N SER A 36 18.54 1.26 19.42
CA SER A 36 19.90 0.94 19.88
C SER A 36 20.77 2.17 20.12
N LEU A 37 20.44 3.31 19.50
CA LEU A 37 21.21 4.55 19.56
C LEU A 37 20.66 5.60 20.52
N VAL A 38 19.44 5.42 21.01
CA VAL A 38 18.87 6.32 22.03
C VAL A 38 19.67 6.25 23.32
N THR A 39 19.53 7.29 24.15
CA THR A 39 20.26 7.37 25.42
C THR A 39 19.80 6.28 26.40
N GLU A 40 20.64 5.95 27.38
CA GLU A 40 20.27 4.96 28.40
C GLU A 40 19.07 5.41 29.23
N GLU A 41 18.90 6.71 29.46
CA GLU A 41 17.71 7.25 30.12
C GLU A 41 16.44 6.95 29.32
N TRP A 42 16.50 7.07 27.98
CA TRP A 42 15.37 6.75 27.12
C TRP A 42 15.08 5.25 27.07
N LYS A 43 16.12 4.41 27.05
CA LYS A 43 15.95 2.95 27.13
C LYS A 43 15.31 2.52 28.45
N LEU A 44 15.77 3.07 29.57
CA LEU A 44 15.18 2.83 30.90
C LEU A 44 13.73 3.31 30.99
N LEU A 45 13.39 4.41 30.30
CA LEU A 45 12.01 4.88 30.20
C LEU A 45 11.10 3.88 29.48
N ILE A 46 11.59 3.24 28.41
CA ILE A 46 10.83 2.23 27.65
C ILE A 46 10.76 0.90 28.41
N ASP A 47 11.86 0.48 29.03
CA ASP A 47 11.90 -0.75 29.81
C ASP A 47 10.92 -0.68 31.00
N GLY A 48 10.83 0.50 31.62
CA GLY A 48 9.95 0.78 32.76
C GLY A 48 10.26 -0.09 33.98
N THR A 49 9.43 0.03 35.01
CA THR A 49 9.32 -0.96 36.10
C THR A 49 8.03 -1.77 35.91
N PRO A 50 7.85 -2.94 36.58
CA PRO A 50 6.62 -3.71 36.45
C PRO A 50 5.34 -2.89 36.66
N ASP A 51 5.37 -1.94 37.61
CA ASP A 51 4.25 -1.06 37.94
C ASP A 51 4.14 0.18 37.05
N LYS A 52 5.11 0.40 36.14
CA LYS A 52 5.22 1.59 35.27
C LYS A 52 5.51 1.25 33.82
N LYS A 53 5.01 0.11 33.34
CA LYS A 53 5.19 -0.33 31.95
C LYS A 53 4.04 0.15 31.05
N GLY A 54 4.35 0.43 29.79
CA GLY A 54 3.38 0.89 28.80
C GLY A 54 3.15 2.41 28.83
N TRP A 55 2.63 2.92 27.72
CA TRP A 55 2.41 4.35 27.50
C TRP A 55 1.56 5.02 28.60
N ASP A 56 0.51 4.34 29.07
CA ASP A 56 -0.41 4.91 30.06
C ASP A 56 0.23 5.17 31.42
N ALA A 57 1.22 4.37 31.82
CA ALA A 57 1.96 4.60 33.04
C ALA A 57 3.10 5.61 32.85
N ILE A 58 3.73 5.60 31.67
CA ILE A 58 4.83 6.52 31.35
C ILE A 58 4.33 7.94 31.16
N LYS A 59 3.18 8.19 30.49
CA LYS A 59 2.64 9.54 30.28
C LYS A 59 2.45 10.32 31.59
N ALA A 60 2.14 9.63 32.70
CA ALA A 60 2.01 10.23 34.02
C ALA A 60 3.37 10.63 34.64
N THR A 61 4.45 9.94 34.26
CA THR A 61 5.81 10.13 34.76
C THR A 61 6.54 11.26 34.01
N VAL A 62 6.32 11.42 32.70
CA VAL A 62 7.04 12.43 31.89
C VAL A 62 6.60 13.88 32.20
N LYS A 63 5.58 14.11 33.06
CA LYS A 63 5.07 15.44 33.46
C LYS A 63 5.00 16.45 32.30
N GLN A 64 4.66 16.00 31.09
CA GLN A 64 4.51 16.91 29.96
C GLN A 64 3.18 17.63 30.10
N LYS A 65 3.21 18.95 29.89
CA LYS A 65 2.03 19.74 29.54
C LYS A 65 1.33 18.97 28.41
N ALA A 66 0.16 18.42 28.70
CA ALA A 66 -0.48 17.33 27.97
C ALA A 66 -0.95 17.67 26.53
N SER A 67 -0.45 18.75 25.91
CA SER A 67 -0.95 19.30 24.66
C SER A 67 0.00 19.24 23.46
N GLU A 68 1.29 18.90 23.62
CA GLU A 68 2.24 19.09 22.50
C GLU A 68 2.75 17.81 21.83
N VAL A 69 2.83 16.67 22.52
CA VAL A 69 3.37 15.43 21.93
C VAL A 69 2.66 14.19 22.49
N TYR A 70 2.07 13.37 21.61
CA TYR A 70 1.30 12.17 21.96
C TYR A 70 1.88 10.93 21.26
N TRP A 71 2.58 10.07 21.99
CA TRP A 71 3.33 8.91 21.45
C TRP A 71 2.61 7.56 21.54
N SER A 72 1.29 7.54 21.79
CA SER A 72 0.60 6.28 22.08
C SER A 72 0.62 5.30 20.90
N LYS A 73 0.72 5.80 19.67
CA LYS A 73 0.75 4.99 18.45
C LYS A 73 2.12 4.37 18.21
N GLU A 74 3.16 5.08 18.60
CA GLU A 74 4.57 4.73 18.39
C GLU A 74 5.11 3.84 19.51
N TRP A 75 4.61 4.03 20.73
CA TRP A 75 5.10 3.36 21.94
C TRP A 75 5.17 1.83 21.84
N PRO A 76 4.15 1.10 21.36
CA PRO A 76 4.22 -0.36 21.25
C PRO A 76 5.34 -0.84 20.32
N GLY A 77 5.61 -0.07 19.24
CA GLY A 77 6.71 -0.36 18.33
C GLY A 77 8.08 -0.17 18.99
N TRP A 78 8.24 0.87 19.80
CA TRP A 78 9.46 1.11 20.57
C TRP A 78 9.70 0.04 21.63
N GLU A 79 8.66 -0.41 22.35
CA GLU A 79 8.76 -1.51 23.30
C GLU A 79 9.19 -2.82 22.63
N ALA A 80 8.60 -3.14 21.47
CA ALA A 80 8.96 -4.33 20.70
C ALA A 80 10.43 -4.26 20.22
N ALA A 81 10.85 -3.13 19.66
CA ALA A 81 12.23 -2.91 19.21
C ALA A 81 13.22 -2.95 20.38
N ARG A 82 12.86 -2.35 21.52
CA ARG A 82 13.68 -2.36 22.73
C ARG A 82 13.84 -3.79 23.25
N LYS A 83 12.75 -4.56 23.32
CA LYS A 83 12.78 -5.96 23.69
C LYS A 83 13.69 -6.77 22.76
N ALA A 84 13.53 -6.61 21.45
CA ALA A 84 14.34 -7.31 20.44
C ALA A 84 15.84 -6.96 20.47
N THR A 85 16.20 -5.80 21.03
CA THR A 85 17.59 -5.38 21.19
C THR A 85 18.14 -5.58 22.61
N ALA A 86 17.27 -5.78 23.60
CA ALA A 86 17.62 -6.12 25.00
C ALA A 86 17.82 -7.62 25.17
N ASP A 87 16.82 -8.39 24.74
CA ASP A 87 16.85 -9.85 24.74
C ASP A 87 17.86 -10.28 23.68
N GLN A 88 18.91 -10.99 24.09
CA GLN A 88 20.06 -11.28 23.24
C GLN A 88 20.82 -10.04 22.75
N ALA A 89 20.89 -8.97 23.56
CA ALA A 89 21.65 -7.75 23.22
C ALA A 89 23.08 -8.03 22.74
N GLU A 90 23.74 -9.07 23.27
CA GLU A 90 25.05 -9.52 22.78
C GLU A 90 24.99 -10.11 21.37
N GLN A 91 24.02 -10.99 21.08
CA GLN A 91 23.85 -11.57 19.75
C GLN A 91 23.42 -10.53 18.71
N TRP A 92 22.48 -9.66 19.07
CA TRP A 92 22.05 -8.57 18.18
C TRP A 92 23.22 -7.64 17.84
N ARG A 93 24.05 -7.25 18.84
CA ARG A 93 25.26 -6.45 18.62
C ARG A 93 26.31 -7.17 17.78
N LYS A 94 26.48 -8.48 17.96
CA LYS A 94 27.37 -9.31 17.11
C LYS A 94 26.89 -9.33 15.66
N ASN A 95 25.58 -9.44 15.43
CA ASN A 95 24.98 -9.46 14.10
C ASN A 95 24.94 -8.07 13.44
N ASN A 96 24.97 -7.01 14.26
CA ASN A 96 24.88 -5.61 13.86
C ASN A 96 26.00 -4.80 14.53
N PRO A 97 27.28 -5.00 14.15
CA PRO A 97 28.39 -4.28 14.75
C PRO A 97 28.32 -2.79 14.37
N ARG A 98 28.53 -1.91 15.36
CA ARG A 98 28.65 -0.47 15.09
C ARG A 98 29.99 -0.20 14.39
N GLY A 99 29.94 0.50 13.27
CA GLY A 99 31.14 0.98 12.57
C GLY A 99 31.71 2.28 13.14
N PHE A 100 31.21 2.76 14.27
CA PHE A 100 31.47 4.10 14.78
C PHE A 100 31.56 4.13 16.31
N THR A 101 32.24 5.14 16.84
CA THR A 101 32.35 5.41 18.28
C THR A 101 31.22 6.31 18.79
N ASN A 102 31.08 6.45 20.11
CA ASN A 102 30.00 7.22 20.73
C ASN A 102 29.90 8.68 20.23
N GLY A 103 31.00 9.28 19.77
CA GLY A 103 31.02 10.65 19.24
C GLY A 103 30.17 10.87 17.98
N HIS A 104 29.79 9.80 17.27
CA HIS A 104 28.95 9.87 16.06
C HIS A 104 27.47 9.52 16.32
N ILE A 105 27.09 9.17 17.56
CA ILE A 105 25.72 8.72 17.88
C ILE A 105 24.68 9.80 17.54
N THR A 106 24.90 11.06 17.91
CA THR A 106 23.93 12.13 17.69
C THR A 106 23.61 12.35 16.21
N GLU A 107 24.64 12.33 15.35
CA GLU A 107 24.48 12.47 13.89
C GLU A 107 23.68 11.30 13.33
N LEU A 108 24.07 10.07 13.67
CA LEU A 108 23.41 8.86 13.19
C LEU A 108 21.99 8.71 13.71
N MET A 109 21.73 9.10 14.95
CA MET A 109 20.39 9.11 15.52
C MET A 109 19.47 10.04 14.72
N GLY A 110 19.94 11.22 14.31
CA GLY A 110 19.17 12.12 13.44
C GLY A 110 18.80 11.47 12.09
N LEU A 111 19.77 10.83 11.44
CA LEU A 111 19.57 10.14 10.16
C LEU A 111 18.59 8.95 10.30
N ILE A 112 18.81 8.10 11.30
CA ILE A 112 18.01 6.89 11.50
C ILE A 112 16.60 7.26 11.94
N ASN A 113 16.41 8.27 12.79
CA ASN A 113 15.08 8.73 13.19
C ASN A 113 14.28 9.31 12.01
N ALA A 114 14.92 10.12 11.15
CA ALA A 114 14.28 10.60 9.92
C ALA A 114 13.88 9.43 9.01
N THR A 115 14.74 8.42 8.89
CA THR A 115 14.44 7.20 8.13
C THR A 115 13.31 6.39 8.74
N ALA A 116 13.27 6.25 10.08
CA ALA A 116 12.22 5.57 10.81
C ALA A 116 10.86 6.25 10.62
N THR A 117 10.83 7.59 10.57
CA THR A 117 9.61 8.37 10.31
C THR A 117 9.09 8.11 8.89
N ALA A 118 9.97 8.16 7.88
CA ALA A 118 9.59 7.85 6.51
C ALA A 118 9.12 6.39 6.36
N ALA A 119 9.80 5.46 7.03
CA ALA A 119 9.43 4.05 7.03
C ALA A 119 8.10 3.80 7.74
N ALA A 120 7.75 4.54 8.79
CA ALA A 120 6.45 4.41 9.47
C ALA A 120 5.27 4.73 8.53
N ALA A 121 5.40 5.79 7.73
CA ALA A 121 4.38 6.15 6.74
C ALA A 121 4.21 5.07 5.66
N LEU A 122 5.33 4.49 5.17
CA LEU A 122 5.29 3.40 4.20
C LEU A 122 4.75 2.10 4.81
N ALA A 123 5.08 1.78 6.07
CA ALA A 123 4.58 0.61 6.77
C ALA A 123 3.06 0.68 6.99
N ALA A 124 2.55 1.87 7.33
CA ALA A 124 1.10 2.12 7.40
C ALA A 124 0.42 1.89 6.04
N GLN A 125 0.96 2.48 4.97
CA GLN A 125 0.42 2.25 3.62
C GLN A 125 0.53 0.79 3.16
N LEU A 126 1.54 0.05 3.61
CA LEU A 126 1.71 -1.37 3.29
C LEU A 126 0.62 -2.22 3.97
N SER A 127 0.28 -1.93 5.23
CA SER A 127 -0.69 -2.69 6.02
C SER A 127 -2.16 -2.33 5.74
N GLU A 128 -2.42 -1.17 5.14
CA GLU A 128 -3.78 -0.75 4.81
C GLU A 128 -4.54 -1.79 3.96
N PRO A 129 -5.78 -2.15 4.31
CA PRO A 129 -6.57 -3.07 3.50
C PRO A 129 -6.91 -2.46 2.13
N ILE A 130 -6.98 -3.30 1.10
CA ILE A 130 -7.41 -2.87 -0.24
C ILE A 130 -8.94 -2.83 -0.28
N THR A 131 -9.49 -1.62 -0.37
CA THR A 131 -10.94 -1.36 -0.39
C THR A 131 -11.34 -0.55 -1.63
N THR A 132 -12.61 -0.64 -2.02
CA THR A 132 -13.25 0.31 -2.95
C THR A 132 -14.62 0.67 -2.41
N GLY A 133 -14.99 1.97 -2.42
CA GLY A 133 -16.21 2.44 -1.77
C GLY A 133 -16.29 2.11 -0.26
N GLY A 134 -15.15 1.98 0.42
CA GLY A 134 -15.08 1.66 1.87
C GLY A 134 -15.25 0.18 2.23
N THR A 135 -15.48 -0.71 1.26
CA THR A 135 -15.62 -2.16 1.50
C THR A 135 -14.42 -2.91 0.95
N LEU A 136 -13.98 -3.97 1.64
CA LEU A 136 -12.92 -4.87 1.15
C LEU A 136 -13.27 -5.41 -0.24
N ILE A 137 -12.33 -5.34 -1.18
CA ILE A 137 -12.56 -5.86 -2.54
C ILE A 137 -12.90 -7.36 -2.50
N GLU A 138 -12.25 -8.13 -1.63
CA GLU A 138 -12.55 -9.56 -1.45
C GLU A 138 -14.02 -9.80 -1.07
N THR A 139 -14.52 -9.05 -0.08
CA THR A 139 -15.93 -9.14 0.35
C THR A 139 -16.89 -8.77 -0.77
N GLN A 140 -16.57 -7.76 -1.57
CA GLN A 140 -17.40 -7.37 -2.72
C GLN A 140 -17.42 -8.45 -3.81
N ILE A 141 -16.28 -9.06 -4.11
CA ILE A 141 -16.20 -10.17 -5.08
C ILE A 141 -17.03 -11.36 -4.60
N GLN A 142 -16.90 -11.72 -3.32
CA GLN A 142 -17.68 -12.82 -2.73
C GLN A 142 -19.19 -12.54 -2.80
N GLU A 143 -19.60 -11.32 -2.47
CA GLU A 143 -21.01 -10.94 -2.50
C GLU A 143 -21.57 -10.92 -3.92
N LEU A 144 -20.87 -10.31 -4.88
CA LEU A 144 -21.26 -10.33 -6.29
C LEU A 144 -21.32 -11.76 -6.86
N GLY A 145 -20.44 -12.66 -6.40
CA GLY A 145 -20.48 -14.08 -6.77
C GLY A 145 -21.76 -14.75 -6.28
N LYS A 146 -22.16 -14.51 -5.03
CA LYS A 146 -23.43 -15.00 -4.46
C LYS A 146 -24.64 -14.43 -5.20
N GLN A 147 -24.61 -13.14 -5.52
CA GLN A 147 -25.68 -12.48 -6.26
C GLN A 147 -25.79 -12.99 -7.70
N ALA A 148 -24.67 -13.27 -8.38
CA ALA A 148 -24.71 -13.91 -9.70
C ALA A 148 -25.31 -15.32 -9.65
N MET A 149 -24.97 -16.11 -8.63
CA MET A 149 -25.52 -17.46 -8.45
C MET A 149 -27.03 -17.43 -8.17
N CYS A 150 -27.45 -16.60 -7.22
CA CYS A 150 -28.76 -16.74 -6.54
C CYS A 150 -29.70 -15.54 -6.75
N GLY A 151 -29.21 -14.46 -7.33
CA GLY A 151 -29.89 -13.17 -7.43
C GLY A 151 -29.60 -12.27 -6.22
N ALA A 152 -29.69 -10.96 -6.44
CA ALA A 152 -29.48 -9.94 -5.41
C ALA A 152 -30.73 -9.67 -4.54
N SER A 153 -31.91 -10.08 -5.01
CA SER A 153 -33.17 -9.90 -4.29
C SER A 153 -34.19 -10.97 -4.72
N GLY A 154 -35.27 -11.11 -3.95
CA GLY A 154 -36.36 -12.06 -4.23
C GLY A 154 -36.26 -13.37 -3.44
N ASN A 155 -36.92 -14.42 -3.95
CA ASN A 155 -37.18 -15.64 -3.18
C ASN A 155 -36.03 -16.65 -3.14
N ASN A 156 -35.06 -16.53 -4.06
CA ASN A 156 -33.98 -17.51 -4.24
C ASN A 156 -32.58 -16.99 -3.92
N VAL A 157 -32.50 -15.87 -3.21
CA VAL A 157 -31.23 -15.23 -2.79
C VAL A 157 -30.34 -16.17 -2.00
N TYR A 158 -29.05 -15.85 -1.92
CA TYR A 158 -28.09 -16.63 -1.14
C TYR A 158 -28.40 -16.56 0.36
N THR A 159 -28.57 -17.72 1.01
CA THR A 159 -28.85 -17.83 2.44
C THR A 159 -27.96 -18.88 3.08
N GLY A 160 -27.20 -18.50 4.11
CA GLY A 160 -26.29 -19.40 4.81
C GLY A 160 -25.13 -19.88 3.92
N ALA A 161 -25.31 -21.01 3.25
CA ALA A 161 -24.27 -21.68 2.45
C ALA A 161 -24.64 -21.87 0.97
N PHE A 162 -25.86 -21.55 0.56
CA PHE A 162 -26.34 -21.81 -0.80
C PHE A 162 -27.49 -20.87 -1.20
N CYS A 163 -27.94 -20.92 -2.46
CA CYS A 163 -29.18 -20.26 -2.87
C CYS A 163 -30.37 -20.81 -2.08
N LYS A 164 -31.29 -19.95 -1.67
CA LYS A 164 -32.59 -20.41 -1.17
C LYS A 164 -33.30 -21.14 -2.30
N ASP A 165 -33.60 -22.42 -2.08
CA ASP A 165 -34.06 -23.29 -3.16
C ASP A 165 -35.56 -23.13 -3.47
N THR A 166 -36.00 -23.72 -4.57
CA THR A 166 -37.43 -23.88 -4.89
C THR A 166 -38.10 -24.77 -3.85
N THR A 167 -39.40 -24.55 -3.62
CA THR A 167 -40.16 -25.22 -2.54
C THR A 167 -41.10 -26.31 -3.02
N GLY A 168 -41.33 -26.44 -4.34
CA GLY A 168 -42.34 -27.37 -4.87
C GLY A 168 -43.79 -26.91 -4.71
N THR A 169 -44.05 -25.71 -4.19
CA THR A 169 -45.40 -25.16 -3.98
C THR A 169 -45.94 -24.45 -5.23
N SER A 170 -47.23 -24.09 -5.22
CA SER A 170 -47.93 -23.36 -6.30
C SER A 170 -47.26 -22.04 -6.71
N ASP A 171 -46.48 -21.44 -5.83
CA ASP A 171 -45.79 -20.17 -6.08
C ASP A 171 -44.53 -20.33 -6.96
N ASN A 172 -44.14 -21.57 -7.25
CA ASN A 172 -43.01 -21.94 -8.10
C ASN A 172 -43.46 -22.67 -9.38
N THR A 173 -44.57 -22.24 -9.98
CA THR A 173 -44.93 -22.69 -11.33
C THR A 173 -43.89 -22.25 -12.36
N LYS A 174 -43.75 -22.99 -13.46
CA LYS A 174 -42.82 -22.61 -14.54
C LYS A 174 -43.07 -21.19 -15.04
N SER A 175 -44.33 -20.80 -15.23
CA SER A 175 -44.71 -19.47 -15.72
C SER A 175 -44.35 -18.35 -14.75
N VAL A 176 -44.27 -18.62 -13.45
CA VAL A 176 -43.84 -17.63 -12.44
C VAL A 176 -42.32 -17.61 -12.31
N THR A 177 -41.70 -18.76 -12.11
CA THR A 177 -40.25 -18.85 -11.88
C THR A 177 -39.45 -18.49 -13.13
N CYS A 178 -39.90 -18.92 -14.30
CA CYS A 178 -39.27 -18.68 -15.61
C CYS A 178 -39.97 -17.56 -16.40
N ALA A 179 -40.78 -16.75 -15.72
CA ALA A 179 -41.31 -15.51 -16.29
C ALA A 179 -40.16 -14.68 -16.85
N LYS A 180 -40.41 -14.00 -17.98
CA LYS A 180 -39.42 -13.13 -18.62
C LYS A 180 -38.76 -12.14 -17.66
N ALA A 181 -39.52 -11.58 -16.71
CA ALA A 181 -39.02 -10.66 -15.70
C ALA A 181 -38.01 -11.26 -14.70
N ASN A 182 -37.87 -12.58 -14.63
CA ASN A 182 -36.94 -13.28 -13.74
C ASN A 182 -35.68 -13.81 -14.45
N ASN A 183 -35.74 -13.93 -15.78
CA ASN A 183 -34.61 -14.34 -16.59
C ASN A 183 -33.43 -13.39 -16.42
N GLY A 184 -32.24 -13.94 -16.21
CA GLY A 184 -31.00 -13.17 -16.08
C GLY A 184 -30.74 -12.61 -14.69
N LYS A 185 -31.69 -12.73 -13.75
CA LYS A 185 -31.46 -12.30 -12.37
C LYS A 185 -30.53 -13.25 -11.61
N SER A 186 -30.57 -14.55 -11.88
CA SER A 186 -29.70 -15.53 -11.24
C SER A 186 -29.36 -16.69 -12.17
N ILE A 187 -28.12 -17.15 -12.11
CA ILE A 187 -27.67 -18.30 -12.91
C ILE A 187 -28.39 -19.57 -12.48
N GLY A 188 -28.65 -19.73 -11.17
CA GLY A 188 -29.34 -20.89 -10.63
C GLY A 188 -30.75 -21.05 -11.18
N LEU A 189 -31.55 -19.97 -11.23
CA LEU A 189 -32.90 -20.02 -11.80
C LEU A 189 -32.87 -20.15 -13.33
N ASP A 190 -31.95 -19.46 -14.00
CA ASP A 190 -31.75 -19.61 -15.45
C ASP A 190 -31.48 -21.09 -15.80
N ILE A 191 -30.63 -21.79 -15.03
CA ILE A 191 -30.38 -23.24 -15.21
C ILE A 191 -31.67 -24.05 -15.00
N VAL A 192 -32.45 -23.77 -13.94
CA VAL A 192 -33.73 -24.44 -13.70
C VAL A 192 -34.67 -24.28 -14.91
N CYS A 193 -34.77 -23.07 -15.47
CA CYS A 193 -35.64 -22.77 -16.61
C CYS A 193 -35.18 -23.45 -17.90
N MET A 194 -33.87 -23.59 -18.10
CA MET A 194 -33.28 -24.35 -19.21
C MET A 194 -33.46 -25.86 -19.09
N CYS A 195 -33.54 -26.40 -17.87
CA CYS A 195 -33.52 -27.84 -17.63
C CYS A 195 -34.89 -28.45 -17.40
N THR A 196 -35.88 -27.66 -16.99
CA THR A 196 -37.22 -28.15 -16.69
C THR A 196 -38.13 -28.09 -17.92
N GLY A 197 -38.86 -29.17 -18.20
CA GLY A 197 -39.90 -29.27 -19.22
C GLY A 197 -40.99 -30.29 -18.83
N LYS A 198 -42.14 -30.29 -19.49
CA LYS A 198 -43.28 -31.14 -19.14
C LYS A 198 -42.95 -32.60 -19.36
N GLY A 199 -42.89 -33.36 -18.27
CA GLY A 199 -42.59 -34.80 -18.31
C GLY A 199 -41.18 -35.12 -18.80
N ALA A 200 -40.28 -34.13 -18.88
CA ALA A 200 -38.92 -34.30 -19.39
C ALA A 200 -37.91 -33.48 -18.57
N ASP A 201 -36.73 -34.07 -18.39
CA ASP A 201 -35.53 -33.38 -17.92
C ASP A 201 -34.63 -33.15 -19.14
N HIS A 202 -34.42 -31.88 -19.52
CA HIS A 202 -33.60 -31.52 -20.68
C HIS A 202 -32.10 -31.49 -20.38
N CYS A 203 -31.71 -31.70 -19.12
CA CYS A 203 -30.34 -31.69 -18.64
C CYS A 203 -29.88 -33.05 -18.09
N ALA A 204 -30.70 -34.10 -18.26
CA ALA A 204 -30.38 -35.50 -17.93
C ALA A 204 -29.89 -35.73 -16.48
N SER A 205 -30.42 -34.98 -15.52
CA SER A 205 -30.10 -35.06 -14.09
C SER A 205 -30.95 -36.07 -13.30
N GLY A 206 -32.04 -36.56 -13.89
CA GLY A 206 -33.03 -37.40 -13.19
C GLY A 206 -33.98 -36.59 -12.30
N ALA A 207 -33.86 -35.26 -12.25
CA ALA A 207 -34.83 -34.33 -11.66
C ALA A 207 -36.10 -34.16 -12.54
N SER A 208 -36.45 -35.24 -13.24
CA SER A 208 -37.46 -35.27 -14.28
C SER A 208 -38.85 -35.18 -13.67
N GLY A 209 -39.38 -33.97 -13.61
CA GLY A 209 -40.81 -33.73 -13.58
C GLY A 209 -41.21 -32.49 -12.80
N TYR A 210 -42.25 -31.81 -13.25
CA TYR A 210 -43.12 -31.07 -12.34
C TYR A 210 -43.68 -32.06 -11.30
N ALA A 211 -43.93 -31.63 -10.07
CA ALA A 211 -44.72 -32.47 -9.15
C ALA A 211 -46.02 -32.87 -9.88
N ALA A 212 -46.27 -34.17 -10.00
CA ALA A 212 -47.29 -34.72 -10.88
C ALA A 212 -48.65 -34.06 -10.61
N GLY A 213 -49.21 -33.38 -11.62
CA GLY A 213 -50.57 -32.81 -11.60
C GLY A 213 -50.72 -31.29 -11.55
N GLN A 214 -49.67 -30.49 -11.22
CA GLN A 214 -49.87 -29.04 -10.96
C GLN A 214 -48.96 -28.04 -11.71
N GLY A 215 -47.95 -28.47 -12.48
CA GLY A 215 -47.10 -27.54 -13.24
C GLY A 215 -46.10 -26.73 -12.39
N SER A 216 -45.88 -27.14 -11.14
CA SER A 216 -44.90 -26.54 -10.21
C SER A 216 -43.52 -27.19 -10.32
N ILE A 217 -42.47 -26.37 -10.35
CA ILE A 217 -41.07 -26.79 -10.31
C ILE A 217 -40.81 -27.51 -8.98
N GLN A 218 -40.17 -28.68 -9.03
CA GLN A 218 -39.84 -29.48 -7.84
C GLN A 218 -39.06 -28.65 -6.82
N GLY A 219 -39.26 -28.97 -5.53
CA GLY A 219 -38.44 -28.42 -4.47
C GLY A 219 -36.99 -28.90 -4.58
N GLY A 220 -36.02 -28.03 -4.31
CA GLY A 220 -34.60 -28.39 -4.44
C GLY A 220 -34.02 -28.31 -5.85
N ALA A 221 -34.76 -27.76 -6.83
CA ALA A 221 -34.37 -27.80 -8.23
C ALA A 221 -33.07 -27.03 -8.52
N ILE A 222 -32.84 -25.89 -7.86
CA ILE A 222 -31.61 -25.12 -8.05
C ILE A 222 -30.42 -25.98 -7.68
N LYS A 223 -30.44 -26.58 -6.49
CA LYS A 223 -29.35 -27.46 -6.03
C LYS A 223 -29.17 -28.66 -6.95
N VAL A 224 -30.25 -29.37 -7.29
CA VAL A 224 -30.15 -30.61 -8.07
C VAL A 224 -29.54 -30.35 -9.46
N PHE A 225 -29.98 -29.33 -10.19
CA PHE A 225 -29.43 -29.04 -11.52
C PHE A 225 -28.02 -28.45 -11.44
N THR A 226 -27.74 -27.58 -10.47
CA THR A 226 -26.42 -26.95 -10.36
C THR A 226 -25.34 -27.89 -9.81
N ASP A 227 -25.73 -28.92 -9.07
CA ASP A 227 -24.83 -30.02 -8.68
C ASP A 227 -24.39 -30.85 -9.91
N GLN A 228 -25.15 -30.85 -11.01
CA GLN A 228 -24.72 -31.48 -12.26
C GLN A 228 -23.68 -30.67 -13.02
N CYS A 229 -23.44 -29.41 -12.65
CA CYS A 229 -22.39 -28.58 -13.25
C CYS A 229 -20.98 -28.98 -12.78
N THR A 230 -20.72 -30.28 -12.60
CA THR A 230 -19.46 -30.79 -12.08
C THR A 230 -18.30 -30.61 -13.07
N LYS A 231 -17.36 -29.77 -12.61
CA LYS A 231 -15.95 -29.63 -13.01
C LYS A 231 -15.63 -29.15 -14.43
N ALA A 232 -15.23 -27.87 -14.48
CA ALA A 232 -14.25 -27.35 -15.44
C ALA A 232 -13.30 -26.28 -14.85
N ALA A 233 -13.64 -25.64 -13.71
CA ALA A 233 -13.00 -24.39 -13.28
C ALA A 233 -11.88 -24.50 -12.21
N GLU A 234 -11.43 -25.71 -11.83
CA GLU A 234 -10.49 -25.83 -10.70
C GLU A 234 -9.09 -25.28 -11.03
N LYS A 235 -8.63 -25.33 -12.29
CA LYS A 235 -7.24 -24.99 -12.65
C LYS A 235 -7.01 -23.55 -13.13
N SER A 236 -8.01 -22.89 -13.72
CA SER A 236 -7.87 -21.51 -14.24
C SER A 236 -8.01 -20.48 -13.12
N ASP A 237 -7.31 -19.34 -13.18
CA ASP A 237 -7.55 -18.26 -12.21
C ASP A 237 -8.97 -17.67 -12.32
N LEU A 238 -9.39 -16.89 -11.31
CA LEU A 238 -10.74 -16.32 -11.25
C LEU A 238 -11.07 -15.43 -12.47
N PRO A 239 -10.22 -14.45 -12.86
CA PRO A 239 -10.45 -13.64 -14.07
C PRO A 239 -10.63 -14.46 -15.35
N THR A 240 -9.78 -15.46 -15.57
CA THR A 240 -9.83 -16.33 -16.74
C THR A 240 -11.13 -17.12 -16.76
N THR A 241 -11.48 -17.72 -15.62
CA THR A 241 -12.74 -18.47 -15.46
C THR A 241 -13.96 -17.60 -15.77
N ILE A 242 -13.97 -16.35 -15.30
CA ILE A 242 -15.04 -15.39 -15.58
C ILE A 242 -15.10 -15.06 -17.07
N ASN A 243 -13.97 -14.72 -17.68
CA ASN A 243 -13.92 -14.31 -19.08
C ASN A 243 -14.36 -15.44 -20.02
N GLU A 244 -13.93 -16.67 -19.77
CA GLU A 244 -14.37 -17.86 -20.50
C GLU A 244 -15.88 -18.08 -20.36
N ALA A 245 -16.41 -17.97 -19.13
CA ALA A 245 -17.83 -18.16 -18.87
C ALA A 245 -18.71 -17.09 -19.56
N VAL A 246 -18.32 -15.82 -19.45
CA VAL A 246 -19.00 -14.68 -20.07
C VAL A 246 -18.95 -14.79 -21.61
N THR A 247 -17.80 -15.19 -22.17
CA THR A 247 -17.64 -15.40 -23.61
C THR A 247 -18.50 -16.54 -24.11
N ALA A 248 -18.47 -17.68 -23.42
CA ALA A 248 -19.28 -18.84 -23.77
C ALA A 248 -20.79 -18.50 -23.72
N ALA A 249 -21.23 -17.82 -22.66
CA ALA A 249 -22.62 -17.39 -22.51
C ALA A 249 -23.04 -16.43 -23.62
N ARG A 250 -22.20 -15.45 -23.97
CA ARG A 250 -22.48 -14.54 -25.09
C ARG A 250 -22.64 -15.29 -26.40
N ALA A 251 -21.78 -16.27 -26.68
CA ALA A 251 -21.84 -17.07 -27.90
C ALA A 251 -23.05 -18.01 -27.97
N ALA A 252 -23.57 -18.44 -26.81
CA ALA A 252 -24.73 -19.31 -26.72
C ALA A 252 -26.08 -18.57 -26.85
N ILE A 253 -26.11 -17.24 -26.69
CA ILE A 253 -27.31 -16.46 -26.95
C ILE A 253 -27.52 -16.40 -28.47
N THR A 254 -28.55 -17.09 -28.93
CA THR A 254 -28.94 -17.12 -30.33
C THR A 254 -30.01 -16.08 -30.64
N TRP A 255 -30.01 -15.67 -31.90
CA TRP A 255 -31.08 -14.88 -32.51
C TRP A 255 -32.07 -15.87 -33.09
N ASP A 256 -33.25 -15.99 -32.49
CA ASP A 256 -34.32 -16.75 -33.13
C ASP A 256 -34.98 -15.85 -34.18
N ASN A 257 -34.91 -16.29 -35.44
CA ASN A 257 -35.56 -15.64 -36.58
C ASN A 257 -36.91 -16.34 -36.91
N GLY A 258 -37.52 -17.03 -35.94
CA GLY A 258 -38.79 -17.73 -36.10
C GLY A 258 -39.87 -16.81 -36.69
N GLY A 259 -40.38 -17.19 -37.87
CA GLY A 259 -41.14 -16.36 -38.82
C GLY A 259 -42.49 -15.80 -38.36
N GLY A 260 -42.50 -15.03 -37.28
CA GLY A 260 -43.68 -14.33 -36.78
C GLY A 260 -43.44 -13.37 -35.63
N ALA A 261 -42.29 -13.42 -34.95
CA ALA A 261 -41.88 -12.37 -34.00
C ALA A 261 -40.36 -12.22 -33.96
N GLY A 262 -39.91 -10.97 -34.10
CA GLY A 262 -38.53 -10.61 -34.35
C GLY A 262 -37.59 -10.68 -33.15
N ASP A 263 -36.30 -10.64 -33.49
CA ASP A 263 -35.18 -10.23 -32.64
C ASP A 263 -35.12 -10.79 -31.20
N LEU A 264 -35.62 -12.00 -30.95
CA LEU A 264 -35.50 -12.63 -29.64
C LEU A 264 -34.03 -12.96 -29.31
N ARG A 265 -33.65 -12.81 -28.03
CA ARG A 265 -32.31 -13.14 -27.51
C ARG A 265 -32.43 -14.27 -26.52
N ILE A 266 -32.22 -15.49 -26.99
CA ILE A 266 -32.55 -16.68 -26.21
C ILE A 266 -31.36 -17.61 -26.04
N ILE A 267 -31.38 -18.40 -24.97
CA ILE A 267 -30.63 -19.65 -24.87
C ILE A 267 -31.67 -20.77 -24.80
N GLY A 268 -31.46 -21.87 -25.53
CA GLY A 268 -32.36 -23.02 -25.53
C GLY A 268 -33.36 -23.02 -26.67
N LYS A 269 -34.50 -23.71 -26.50
CA LYS A 269 -35.54 -23.83 -27.53
C LYS A 269 -36.91 -23.42 -26.99
N ALA A 270 -37.54 -22.48 -27.69
CA ALA A 270 -38.93 -22.05 -27.47
C ALA A 270 -39.87 -22.66 -28.53
N ALA A 271 -41.12 -22.94 -28.16
CA ALA A 271 -42.20 -23.18 -29.12
C ALA A 271 -42.93 -21.86 -29.42
N GLY A 272 -42.52 -21.14 -30.48
CA GLY A 272 -43.09 -19.84 -30.81
C GLY A 272 -42.61 -18.74 -29.85
N ASN A 273 -43.51 -17.83 -29.45
CA ASN A 273 -43.18 -16.66 -28.61
C ASN A 273 -43.41 -16.90 -27.11
N SER A 274 -43.83 -18.10 -26.71
CA SER A 274 -43.97 -18.43 -25.29
C SER A 274 -42.67 -19.01 -24.76
N PHE A 275 -42.28 -18.57 -23.58
CA PHE A 275 -41.15 -19.09 -22.79
C PHE A 275 -41.63 -19.77 -21.50
N GLU A 276 -42.93 -19.71 -21.28
CA GLU A 276 -43.64 -20.13 -20.07
C GLU A 276 -44.41 -21.44 -20.30
N ALA A 277 -44.51 -21.90 -21.56
CA ALA A 277 -45.24 -23.11 -21.85
C ALA A 277 -44.47 -24.32 -21.32
N ALA A 278 -45.23 -25.34 -20.95
CA ALA A 278 -44.69 -26.52 -20.31
C ALA A 278 -43.71 -27.28 -21.22
N SER A 279 -43.78 -27.12 -22.55
CA SER A 279 -42.86 -27.72 -23.54
C SER A 279 -41.58 -26.93 -23.80
N ASP A 280 -41.49 -25.69 -23.33
CA ASP A 280 -40.36 -24.79 -23.62
C ASP A 280 -39.20 -25.08 -22.67
N TRP A 281 -37.96 -24.95 -23.14
CA TRP A 281 -36.76 -25.07 -22.31
C TRP A 281 -35.76 -24.01 -22.77
N CYS A 282 -36.03 -22.77 -22.37
CA CYS A 282 -35.31 -21.61 -22.85
C CYS A 282 -35.34 -20.48 -21.84
N ILE A 283 -34.42 -19.55 -22.01
CA ILE A 283 -34.36 -18.29 -21.28
C ILE A 283 -34.45 -17.16 -22.31
N ASP A 284 -35.29 -16.18 -22.05
CA ASP A 284 -35.43 -14.96 -22.84
C ASP A 284 -34.70 -13.79 -22.16
N TYR A 285 -33.68 -13.26 -22.84
CA TYR A 285 -32.90 -12.09 -22.43
C TYR A 285 -33.23 -10.83 -23.24
N SER A 286 -34.29 -10.83 -24.06
CA SER A 286 -34.57 -9.76 -25.03
C SER A 286 -34.69 -8.36 -24.40
N ASP A 287 -35.22 -8.25 -23.17
CA ASP A 287 -35.36 -6.96 -22.46
C ASP A 287 -34.02 -6.28 -22.14
N TYR A 288 -32.93 -7.07 -22.13
CA TYR A 288 -31.57 -6.58 -21.93
C TYR A 288 -30.90 -6.13 -23.24
N TYR A 289 -31.58 -6.29 -24.38
CA TYR A 289 -31.09 -5.88 -25.72
C TYR A 289 -31.95 -4.81 -26.38
N GLU A 290 -32.91 -4.22 -25.65
CA GLU A 290 -33.61 -3.01 -26.09
C GLU A 290 -32.62 -1.87 -26.39
N LYS A 291 -33.09 -0.86 -27.13
CA LYS A 291 -32.25 0.25 -27.61
C LYS A 291 -31.36 0.85 -26.51
N GLY A 292 -30.04 0.78 -26.71
CA GLY A 292 -29.03 1.32 -25.80
C GLY A 292 -28.57 0.38 -24.68
N LYS A 293 -29.11 -0.85 -24.62
CA LYS A 293 -28.68 -1.91 -23.72
C LYS A 293 -27.89 -2.99 -24.48
N GLY A 294 -27.33 -3.94 -23.75
CA GLY A 294 -26.60 -5.07 -24.32
C GLY A 294 -26.40 -6.21 -23.32
N PHE A 295 -25.64 -7.22 -23.75
CA PHE A 295 -25.33 -8.42 -22.96
C PHE A 295 -24.85 -8.15 -21.52
N ASP A 296 -24.08 -7.08 -21.33
CA ASP A 296 -23.55 -6.63 -20.04
C ASP A 296 -24.62 -6.10 -19.08
N GLN A 297 -25.86 -5.90 -19.56
CA GLN A 297 -27.00 -5.49 -18.74
C GLN A 297 -27.78 -6.67 -18.15
N ILE A 298 -27.51 -7.91 -18.57
CA ILE A 298 -28.04 -9.11 -17.90
C ILE A 298 -27.46 -9.12 -16.46
N PRO A 299 -28.29 -9.12 -15.40
CA PRO A 299 -27.81 -8.89 -14.03
C PRO A 299 -26.67 -9.82 -13.59
N TRP A 300 -26.79 -11.13 -13.77
CA TRP A 300 -25.72 -12.04 -13.39
C TRP A 300 -24.44 -11.83 -14.24
N VAL A 301 -24.56 -11.43 -15.51
CA VAL A 301 -23.40 -11.08 -16.36
C VAL A 301 -22.73 -9.83 -15.82
N LYS A 302 -23.51 -8.79 -15.49
CA LYS A 302 -23.02 -7.54 -14.89
C LYS A 302 -22.22 -7.82 -13.62
N HIS A 303 -22.73 -8.68 -12.74
CA HIS A 303 -22.03 -9.08 -11.52
C HIS A 303 -20.68 -9.74 -11.83
N LEU A 304 -20.62 -10.69 -12.78
CA LEU A 304 -19.36 -11.32 -13.19
C LEU A 304 -18.36 -10.33 -13.79
N LEU A 305 -18.82 -9.39 -14.62
CA LEU A 305 -17.97 -8.35 -15.19
C LEU A 305 -17.40 -7.41 -14.12
N GLU A 306 -18.22 -7.02 -13.13
CA GLU A 306 -17.75 -6.20 -12.01
C GLU A 306 -16.74 -6.95 -11.13
N ILE A 307 -16.93 -8.27 -10.91
CA ILE A 307 -15.93 -9.10 -10.23
C ILE A 307 -14.58 -9.06 -10.97
N ALA A 308 -14.59 -9.21 -12.30
CA ALA A 308 -13.36 -9.15 -13.09
C ALA A 308 -12.65 -7.79 -12.97
N LYS A 309 -13.42 -6.70 -12.97
CA LYS A 309 -12.90 -5.34 -12.76
C LYS A 309 -12.29 -5.17 -11.37
N LEU A 310 -13.00 -5.60 -10.32
CA LEU A 310 -12.54 -5.55 -8.94
C LEU A 310 -11.24 -6.35 -8.74
N TYR A 311 -11.14 -7.54 -9.35
CA TYR A 311 -9.92 -8.34 -9.28
C TYR A 311 -8.72 -7.64 -9.96
N LYS A 312 -8.96 -7.01 -11.11
CA LYS A 312 -7.94 -6.20 -11.80
C LYS A 312 -7.50 -5.00 -10.97
N GLU A 313 -8.43 -4.35 -10.27
CA GLU A 313 -8.11 -3.27 -9.34
C GLU A 313 -7.26 -3.78 -8.18
N TYR A 314 -7.66 -4.90 -7.56
CA TYR A 314 -6.92 -5.53 -6.47
C TYR A 314 -5.46 -5.84 -6.85
N THR A 315 -5.24 -6.48 -7.99
CA THR A 315 -3.90 -6.83 -8.47
C THR A 315 -3.04 -5.59 -8.74
N LYS A 316 -3.61 -4.50 -9.23
CA LYS A 316 -2.92 -3.21 -9.37
C LYS A 316 -2.50 -2.64 -8.01
N HIS A 317 -3.36 -2.70 -7.01
CA HIS A 317 -3.02 -2.27 -5.64
C HIS A 317 -1.96 -3.15 -4.99
N LEU A 318 -2.01 -4.47 -5.24
CA LEU A 318 -1.01 -5.42 -4.75
C LEU A 318 0.38 -5.13 -5.35
N ALA A 319 0.45 -4.81 -6.64
CA ALA A 319 1.70 -4.40 -7.30
C ALA A 319 2.29 -3.13 -6.65
N LYS A 320 1.46 -2.12 -6.38
CA LYS A 320 1.90 -0.90 -5.67
C LYS A 320 2.45 -1.21 -4.28
N LYS A 321 1.77 -2.07 -3.51
CA LYS A 321 2.24 -2.51 -2.19
C LYS A 321 3.55 -3.30 -2.24
N THR A 322 3.79 -4.05 -3.32
CA THR A 322 5.08 -4.73 -3.54
C THR A 322 6.23 -3.73 -3.73
N VAL A 323 5.97 -2.60 -4.40
CA VAL A 323 6.94 -1.50 -4.52
C VAL A 323 7.20 -0.87 -3.15
N ILE A 324 6.14 -0.59 -2.37
CA ILE A 324 6.28 -0.05 -0.99
C ILE A 324 7.11 -0.99 -0.11
N LYS A 325 6.86 -2.29 -0.18
CA LYS A 325 7.68 -3.30 0.51
C LYS A 325 9.17 -3.15 0.13
N SER A 326 9.47 -3.07 -1.16
CA SER A 326 10.85 -2.94 -1.64
C SER A 326 11.50 -1.63 -1.17
N GLN A 327 10.74 -0.53 -1.10
CA GLN A 327 11.19 0.74 -0.57
C GLN A 327 11.52 0.65 0.93
N LEU A 328 10.69 -0.02 1.73
CA LEU A 328 10.96 -0.27 3.15
C LEU A 328 12.24 -1.08 3.34
N GLU A 329 12.42 -2.14 2.56
CA GLU A 329 13.62 -2.98 2.60
C GLU A 329 14.88 -2.20 2.22
N ALA A 330 14.79 -1.31 1.22
CA ALA A 330 15.89 -0.42 0.85
C ALA A 330 16.22 0.60 1.94
N LEU A 331 15.21 1.17 2.63
CA LEU A 331 15.45 2.05 3.79
C LEU A 331 16.14 1.29 4.93
N ARG A 332 15.74 0.05 5.19
CA ARG A 332 16.38 -0.83 6.18
C ARG A 332 17.82 -1.10 5.81
N ASP A 333 18.10 -1.44 4.55
CA ASP A 333 19.46 -1.70 4.07
C ASP A 333 20.33 -0.45 4.20
N ARG A 334 19.80 0.73 3.86
CA ARG A 334 20.51 2.01 4.03
C ARG A 334 20.83 2.29 5.50
N VAL A 335 19.87 2.09 6.40
CA VAL A 335 20.10 2.24 7.85
C VAL A 335 21.19 1.28 8.32
N ARG A 336 21.15 0.01 7.90
CA ARG A 336 22.16 -0.99 8.26
C ARG A 336 23.54 -0.63 7.73
N ILE A 337 23.65 -0.16 6.49
CA ILE A 337 24.91 0.31 5.91
C ILE A 337 25.45 1.48 6.73
N GLU A 338 24.64 2.50 6.99
CA GLU A 338 25.09 3.66 7.77
C GLU A 338 25.45 3.27 9.20
N TYR A 339 24.74 2.33 9.82
CA TYR A 339 25.06 1.83 11.16
C TYR A 339 26.40 1.07 11.20
N THR A 340 26.67 0.24 10.20
CA THR A 340 27.87 -0.62 10.16
C THR A 340 29.08 0.05 9.51
N ARG A 341 28.89 1.17 8.82
CA ARG A 341 29.94 1.91 8.11
C ARG A 341 31.04 2.36 9.07
N ALA A 342 32.27 1.95 8.76
CA ALA A 342 33.48 2.39 9.46
C ALA A 342 33.62 3.92 9.35
N ARG A 343 33.64 4.60 10.50
CA ARG A 343 33.89 6.04 10.60
C ARG A 343 35.18 6.27 11.36
N PRO A 344 36.18 6.93 10.76
CA PRO A 344 37.35 7.34 11.52
C PRO A 344 36.90 8.27 12.65
N GLU A 345 37.59 8.18 13.79
CA GLU A 345 37.37 9.15 14.85
C GLU A 345 37.61 10.54 14.27
N LYS A 346 36.68 11.48 14.55
CA LYS A 346 37.06 12.89 14.56
C LYS A 346 38.12 12.98 15.65
N LYS A 347 39.40 12.85 15.28
CA LYS A 347 40.49 13.32 16.14
C LYS A 347 40.20 14.79 16.35
N LEU A 348 39.62 15.12 17.50
CA LEU A 348 39.88 16.41 18.09
C LEU A 348 41.40 16.50 18.08
N LEU A 349 41.95 17.42 17.29
CA LEU A 349 43.34 17.82 17.43
C LEU A 349 43.58 17.95 18.93
N PRO A 350 44.57 17.24 19.50
CA PRO A 350 44.75 17.23 20.93
C PRO A 350 44.78 18.68 21.38
N THR A 351 43.83 19.07 22.24
CA THR A 351 44.00 20.23 23.09
C THR A 351 45.30 19.95 23.81
N GLN A 352 46.39 20.58 23.34
CA GLN A 352 47.68 20.44 23.96
C GLN A 352 47.51 20.90 25.40
N ALA A 353 47.39 19.94 26.32
CA ALA A 353 47.91 20.10 27.65
C ALA A 353 49.44 20.19 27.51
N GLN A 354 49.94 21.32 27.00
CA GLN A 354 51.35 21.69 27.15
C GLN A 354 51.44 22.54 28.41
N GLY A 355 51.57 21.84 29.54
CA GLY A 355 52.41 22.36 30.59
C GLY A 355 53.83 22.54 30.02
N LYS A 356 54.29 23.80 30.06
CA LYS A 356 55.65 24.30 29.86
C LYS A 356 56.26 24.17 28.46
N THR A 357 56.10 25.25 27.69
CA THR A 357 57.20 25.81 26.86
C THR A 357 57.15 27.33 26.86
N THR A 358 58.29 27.91 27.23
CA THR A 358 58.72 29.30 27.09
C THR A 358 58.64 29.74 25.60
N PRO A 359 58.43 31.04 25.29
CA PRO A 359 57.69 31.48 24.10
C PRO A 359 58.57 32.00 22.96
N THR A 360 58.19 31.75 21.70
CA THR A 360 58.49 32.58 20.50
C THR A 360 57.85 31.90 19.26
N ALA A 361 57.16 32.54 18.31
CA ALA A 361 56.55 33.86 18.18
C ALA A 361 55.40 33.74 17.16
N GLU A 362 54.25 34.32 17.47
CA GLU A 362 53.11 34.49 16.57
C GLU A 362 53.41 35.57 15.53
N SER A 363 53.16 35.27 14.27
CA SER A 363 52.77 36.26 13.26
C SER A 363 51.27 36.49 13.42
N SER A 364 50.87 37.35 14.37
CA SER A 364 49.56 37.97 14.37
C SER A 364 49.70 39.44 13.97
N SER A 365 48.76 39.90 13.13
CA SER A 365 48.67 41.23 12.52
C SER A 365 49.16 42.38 13.42
N LYS A 366 50.14 43.16 12.94
CA LYS A 366 50.80 44.27 13.65
C LYS A 366 49.85 45.36 14.19
N GLU A 367 48.63 45.44 13.69
CA GLU A 367 47.59 46.37 14.16
C GLU A 367 47.09 45.99 15.58
N ASN A 368 47.04 44.70 15.91
CA ASN A 368 46.58 44.21 17.22
C ASN A 368 47.66 44.26 18.34
N VAL A 369 48.91 44.57 17.99
CA VAL A 369 50.03 44.60 18.93
C VAL A 369 50.19 45.99 19.55
N CYS A 370 50.10 47.06 18.75
CA CYS A 370 50.25 48.43 19.26
C CYS A 370 49.13 48.85 20.23
N ASP A 371 47.90 48.37 20.02
CA ASP A 371 46.72 48.71 20.83
C ASP A 371 46.75 48.15 22.27
N LYS A 372 47.69 47.23 22.56
CA LYS A 372 47.82 46.62 23.89
C LYS A 372 48.78 47.35 24.83
N HIS A 373 49.47 48.41 24.37
CA HIS A 373 50.62 48.99 25.08
C HIS A 373 50.48 50.47 25.47
N HIS A 374 49.27 51.01 25.49
CA HIS A 374 48.96 52.42 25.81
C HIS A 374 49.44 52.97 27.16
N ALA A 375 49.90 52.12 28.08
CA ALA A 375 50.22 52.53 29.44
C ALA A 375 51.55 53.31 29.59
N ARG A 376 52.54 53.14 28.70
CA ARG A 376 53.89 53.76 28.85
C ARG A 376 54.63 53.95 27.52
N LYS A 377 55.29 55.11 27.37
CA LYS A 377 56.10 55.50 26.20
C LYS A 377 57.12 54.43 25.79
N ASP A 378 57.86 53.89 26.77
CA ASP A 378 58.95 52.95 26.52
C ASP A 378 58.47 51.61 25.94
N ASN A 379 57.23 51.20 26.25
CA ASN A 379 56.66 49.96 25.73
C ASN A 379 56.21 50.10 24.27
N CYS A 380 55.82 51.30 23.85
CA CYS A 380 55.33 51.54 22.49
C CYS A 380 56.47 51.62 21.46
N THR A 381 57.59 52.24 21.80
CA THR A 381 58.77 52.31 20.92
C THR A 381 59.45 50.94 20.76
N LYS A 382 59.38 50.09 21.79
CA LYS A 382 60.00 48.74 21.78
C LYS A 382 59.34 47.81 20.76
N GLU A 383 58.03 47.93 20.58
CA GLU A 383 57.23 47.17 19.60
C GLU A 383 57.13 47.86 18.23
N GLN A 384 58.00 48.84 17.96
CA GLN A 384 58.06 49.61 16.71
C GLN A 384 56.81 50.45 16.36
N CYS A 385 56.00 50.82 17.36
CA CYS A 385 54.83 51.70 17.22
C CYS A 385 55.22 53.19 17.41
N ASN A 386 54.38 54.12 16.93
CA ASN A 386 54.49 55.55 17.19
C ASN A 386 53.76 55.93 18.50
N TYR A 387 54.42 56.75 19.30
CA TYR A 387 53.89 57.31 20.55
C TYR A 387 53.37 58.72 20.31
N ASP A 388 52.06 58.94 20.50
CA ASP A 388 51.45 60.26 20.37
C ASP A 388 51.17 60.86 21.76
N ALA A 389 51.79 62.00 22.04
CA ALA A 389 51.73 62.68 23.34
C ALA A 389 50.68 63.80 23.39
N ASN A 390 49.96 64.08 22.29
CA ASN A 390 49.19 65.32 22.14
C ASN A 390 47.66 65.14 22.10
N VAL A 391 47.12 64.14 22.80
CA VAL A 391 45.67 64.04 23.01
C VAL A 391 45.39 63.97 24.51
N SER A 392 44.72 65.01 25.01
CA SER A 392 44.29 65.19 26.40
C SER A 392 43.87 63.88 27.07
N ASP A 393 44.64 63.51 28.10
CA ASP A 393 44.43 62.47 29.11
C ASP A 393 44.20 61.01 28.67
N VAL A 394 44.47 60.67 27.40
CA VAL A 394 44.55 59.25 26.98
C VAL A 394 45.76 59.04 26.08
N ILE A 395 46.82 58.45 26.63
CA ILE A 395 48.01 58.01 25.89
C ILE A 395 47.57 56.97 24.84
N LYS A 396 47.90 57.19 23.57
CA LYS A 396 47.63 56.22 22.49
C LYS A 396 48.89 55.91 21.69
N CYS A 397 49.10 54.63 21.44
CA CYS A 397 50.21 54.10 20.66
C CYS A 397 49.64 53.51 19.39
N ARG A 398 50.16 53.93 18.24
CA ARG A 398 49.62 53.55 16.93
C ARG A 398 50.68 52.90 16.07
N SER A 399 50.29 52.07 15.13
CA SER A 399 51.17 51.59 14.06
C SER A 399 51.79 52.78 13.32
N LYS A 400 53.05 52.64 12.89
CA LYS A 400 53.69 53.67 12.05
C LYS A 400 53.01 53.66 10.68
N GLU A 401 52.52 54.81 10.23
CA GLU A 401 52.08 54.97 8.84
C GLU A 401 53.27 54.74 7.91
N GLY A 402 53.11 53.81 6.97
CA GLY A 402 54.11 53.56 5.95
C GLY A 402 54.21 54.77 5.02
N SER A 403 55.41 55.34 4.88
CA SER A 403 55.72 56.25 3.79
C SER A 403 55.65 55.49 2.47
N GLU A 404 54.61 55.71 1.67
CA GLU A 404 54.64 55.37 0.24
C GLU A 404 55.62 56.32 -0.46
N THR A 405 56.69 55.80 -1.07
CA THR A 405 57.30 56.34 -2.30
C THR A 405 58.37 55.39 -2.88
N PRO A 406 58.75 55.51 -4.17
CA PRO A 406 58.30 54.64 -5.26
C PRO A 406 59.48 53.91 -5.95
N ALA A 407 59.20 53.14 -7.01
CA ALA A 407 60.03 52.88 -8.21
C ALA A 407 59.88 51.44 -8.72
N THR A 408 60.04 51.08 -9.99
CA THR A 408 60.05 51.73 -11.30
C THR A 408 60.12 50.56 -12.30
N GLU A 409 59.51 50.75 -13.46
CA GLU A 409 59.60 49.90 -14.66
C GLU A 409 61.03 49.54 -15.06
N THR A 410 61.21 48.42 -15.77
CA THR A 410 61.97 48.44 -17.04
C THR A 410 61.48 47.30 -17.93
N GLY A 411 60.90 47.66 -19.07
CA GLY A 411 60.53 46.74 -20.15
C GLY A 411 61.48 46.84 -21.34
N ASP A 412 61.20 46.01 -22.35
CA ASP A 412 61.30 46.26 -23.79
C ASP A 412 61.02 44.92 -24.52
N GLY A 413 60.27 44.80 -25.61
CA GLY A 413 59.55 45.75 -26.45
C GLY A 413 59.22 45.12 -27.82
N ALA A 414 58.01 45.42 -28.35
CA ALA A 414 57.52 45.33 -29.74
C ALA A 414 57.47 43.95 -30.47
N ALA A 415 56.56 43.65 -31.39
CA ALA A 415 55.72 44.48 -32.25
C ALA A 415 54.38 43.79 -32.59
N GLY A 416 53.39 44.59 -32.99
CA GLY A 416 52.00 44.18 -33.22
C GLY A 416 51.70 43.46 -34.55
N VAL A 417 50.42 43.12 -34.74
CA VAL A 417 49.56 43.40 -35.91
C VAL A 417 48.21 42.69 -35.72
N ALA A 418 47.16 43.36 -36.19
CA ALA A 418 45.74 42.99 -36.17
C ALA A 418 45.34 41.92 -37.20
N THR A 419 44.23 41.22 -36.94
CA THR A 419 43.16 40.77 -37.89
C THR A 419 42.05 40.07 -37.07
N THR A 420 40.84 40.62 -36.93
CA THR A 420 39.60 40.42 -37.72
C THR A 420 39.11 38.97 -37.94
N ASP A 421 37.85 38.77 -37.51
CA ASP A 421 36.77 37.92 -38.05
C ASP A 421 37.01 36.43 -38.39
N LYS A 422 36.25 35.57 -37.68
CA LYS A 422 35.09 34.87 -38.27
C LYS A 422 34.14 34.31 -37.22
#